data_AF-A0A158NZL9-F1
#
_entry.id   AF-A0A158NZL9-F1
#
_cell.length_a   1.000
_cell.length_b   1.000
_cell.length_c   1.000
_cell.angle_alpha   90.00
_cell.angle_beta   90.00
_cell.angle_gamma   90.00
#
_symmetry.space_group_name_H-M   'P 1'
#
loop_
_entity.id
_entity.type
_entity.pdbx_description
1 polymer ?
#
loop_
_entity_poly.entity_id
_entity_poly.type
_entity_poly.pdbx_seq_one_letter_code
_entity_poly.pdbx_strand_id
1 'polypeptide(L)'
;MIRNLGFYRTAQLYKHFSIRKRVKQVTDKIEIFPGTTVHSISNDRYSFAYSNPAKSDMDTFKFTDYDCIGFDLDNTLLRYNVTNLVCMEYEILAKFLVKIRGYNESLLKPLTDDDLDFMQKGLLLDLERGNVLRISPDGIIRRACHGTCLLNMDQIREIYPEQKSEITDTFCHNIMATWNGPLSEKVRSLLDYFDIVASLAFARIVDALDEEHGSFLDRYNIWPDVLAGLIYMFSREHFQSSNGIFGHIKRNPEKYLRKCSLNTISWLKEIKKKSATFLLTGSNADYVNFTASYALGEDWQSLFDIVICFARKPGFFITNRPFLDVVNNDETDTASQDLKRDEMYSQGNWNELLEFFARITGKTNQQCLYGLSQLSSNN
;
A
#
# COMPACT_ATOMS: atom_id res chain seq x y z
N MET A 1 33.10 2.90 -24.84
CA MET A 1 34.54 3.19 -24.68
C MET A 1 34.72 4.67 -24.99
N ILE A 2 35.13 5.48 -24.00
CA ILE A 2 35.60 6.89 -24.09
C ILE A 2 34.52 7.95 -24.40
N ARG A 3 34.39 9.13 -23.76
CA ARG A 3 34.94 9.77 -22.55
C ARG A 3 34.12 11.06 -22.29
N ASN A 4 33.96 11.40 -21.00
CA ASN A 4 34.03 12.72 -20.35
C ASN A 4 33.60 14.02 -21.06
N LEU A 5 32.81 14.80 -20.33
CA LEU A 5 33.02 16.21 -19.87
C LEU A 5 31.91 16.46 -18.81
N GLY A 6 32.11 16.97 -17.59
CA GLY A 6 33.14 17.85 -17.05
C GLY A 6 32.46 19.09 -16.44
N PHE A 7 32.16 19.01 -15.14
CA PHE A 7 31.80 20.03 -14.13
C PHE A 7 31.64 21.52 -14.52
N TYR A 8 30.61 22.17 -13.94
CA TYR A 8 30.75 23.46 -13.24
C TYR A 8 29.93 23.49 -11.93
N ARG A 9 30.62 23.82 -10.83
CA ARG A 9 30.07 24.30 -9.54
C ARG A 9 29.98 25.83 -9.61
N THR A 10 28.97 26.43 -8.97
CA THR A 10 29.19 27.41 -7.87
C THR A 10 27.93 27.72 -7.08
N ALA A 11 28.14 27.95 -5.78
CA ALA A 11 27.18 28.22 -4.73
C ALA A 11 26.68 29.68 -4.73
N GLN A 12 25.56 29.93 -4.06
CA GLN A 12 25.42 31.13 -3.24
C GLN A 12 24.57 30.87 -1.98
N LEU A 13 25.16 31.23 -0.85
CA LEU A 13 24.57 31.31 0.47
C LEU A 13 23.54 32.45 0.55
N TYR A 14 22.44 32.24 1.25
CA TYR A 14 21.86 33.28 2.10
C TYR A 14 21.50 32.72 3.46
N LYS A 15 22.13 33.31 4.48
CA LYS A 15 21.89 33.10 5.91
C LYS A 15 21.55 34.48 6.46
N HIS A 16 20.36 34.70 7.00
CA HIS A 16 20.16 35.76 7.99
C HIS A 16 18.96 35.52 8.93
N PHE A 17 19.34 35.42 10.20
CA PHE A 17 18.70 35.69 11.49
C PHE A 17 17.17 35.91 11.65
N SER A 18 16.65 35.04 12.53
CA SER A 18 15.69 35.24 13.63
C SER A 18 14.96 36.59 13.79
N ILE A 19 13.62 36.50 13.80
CA ILE A 19 12.76 37.36 14.62
C ILE A 19 11.80 36.46 15.41
N ARG A 20 11.91 36.52 16.74
CA ARG A 20 10.95 35.94 17.69
C ARG A 20 9.62 36.67 17.59
N LYS A 21 8.53 35.96 17.30
CA LYS A 21 7.18 36.32 17.76
C LYS A 21 6.46 35.07 18.24
N ARG A 22 6.15 35.05 19.54
CA ARG A 22 5.24 34.10 20.18
C ARG A 22 3.86 34.27 19.55
N VAL A 23 3.36 33.24 18.88
CA VAL A 23 1.92 33.05 18.66
C VAL A 23 1.58 31.71 19.31
N LYS A 24 0.83 31.78 20.41
CA LYS A 24 0.17 30.63 21.01
C LYS A 24 -0.94 30.24 20.03
N GLN A 25 -0.77 29.12 19.34
CA GLN A 25 -1.87 28.47 18.66
C GLN A 25 -1.99 27.07 19.25
N VAL A 26 -3.07 26.88 20.01
CA VAL A 26 -3.51 25.60 20.53
C VAL A 26 -4.17 24.89 19.34
N THR A 27 -3.57 23.79 18.90
CA THR A 27 -4.16 22.80 18.02
C THR A 27 -3.58 21.46 18.44
N ASP A 28 -4.45 20.49 18.69
CA ASP A 28 -4.15 19.15 19.21
C ASP A 28 -2.93 18.52 18.53
N LYS A 29 -1.81 18.49 19.25
CA LYS A 29 -0.60 17.79 18.83
C LYS A 29 -0.66 16.37 19.37
N ILE A 30 -0.76 15.41 18.46
CA ILE A 30 -0.28 14.05 18.70
C ILE A 30 1.23 14.18 18.94
N GLU A 31 1.68 13.93 20.17
CA GLU A 31 3.10 13.86 20.48
C GLU A 31 3.65 12.54 19.90
N ILE A 32 4.33 12.63 18.76
CA ILE A 32 5.24 11.58 18.31
C ILE A 32 6.51 11.73 19.17
N PHE A 33 6.81 10.74 20.02
CA PHE A 33 7.98 10.77 20.89
C PHE A 33 9.28 10.95 20.08
N PRO A 34 10.28 11.70 20.62
CA PRO A 34 11.59 11.82 20.00
C PRO A 34 12.30 10.46 20.01
N GLY A 35 12.49 9.85 18.83
CA GLY A 35 13.21 8.57 18.69
C GLY A 35 12.74 7.70 17.52
N THR A 36 11.52 7.89 17.03
CA THR A 36 11.01 7.13 15.88
C THR A 36 11.60 7.69 14.58
N THR A 37 12.56 6.98 13.99
CA THR A 37 13.06 7.28 12.64
C THR A 37 12.56 6.20 11.70
N VAL A 38 11.62 6.55 10.81
CA VAL A 38 11.13 5.66 9.77
C VAL A 38 12.14 5.69 8.62
N HIS A 39 12.87 4.59 8.43
CA HIS A 39 13.78 4.43 7.30
C HIS A 39 13.13 3.52 6.26
N SER A 40 12.89 4.04 5.05
CA SER A 40 12.58 3.23 3.87
C SER A 40 13.89 2.79 3.23
N ILE A 41 14.13 1.49 3.14
CA ILE A 41 15.23 0.93 2.35
C ILE A 41 14.60 0.35 1.08
N SER A 42 14.67 1.11 -0.02
CA SER A 42 14.28 0.60 -1.33
C SER A 42 15.43 -0.21 -1.94
N ASN A 43 15.10 -1.36 -2.53
CA ASN A 43 16.04 -2.09 -3.37
C ASN A 43 16.13 -1.33 -4.70
N ASP A 44 17.34 -0.92 -5.11
CA ASP A 44 17.65 0.05 -6.19
C ASP A 44 17.11 -0.27 -7.61
N ARG A 45 16.23 -1.26 -7.76
CA ARG A 45 15.60 -1.61 -9.05
C ARG A 45 14.23 -0.98 -9.29
N TYR A 46 13.60 -0.40 -8.27
CA TYR A 46 12.33 0.32 -8.40
C TYR A 46 12.28 1.52 -7.42
N SER A 47 13.07 2.56 -7.70
CA SER A 47 13.21 3.71 -6.79
C SER A 47 12.04 4.68 -6.92
N PHE A 48 11.21 4.77 -5.87
CA PHE A 48 10.53 6.01 -5.51
C PHE A 48 11.53 6.86 -4.71
N ALA A 49 11.93 8.00 -5.25
CA ALA A 49 12.91 8.87 -4.62
C ALA A 49 12.24 9.74 -3.55
N TYR A 50 12.62 9.58 -2.27
CA TYR A 50 12.57 10.67 -1.30
C TYR A 50 13.66 10.53 -0.21
N SER A 51 14.32 11.68 0.04
CA SER A 51 15.36 12.01 1.02
C SER A 51 16.59 11.10 1.12
N ASN A 52 17.68 11.56 0.52
CA ASN A 52 19.04 11.19 0.93
C ASN A 52 19.21 11.45 2.44
N PRO A 53 19.56 10.45 3.27
CA PRO A 53 19.90 10.71 4.65
C PRO A 53 21.21 11.49 4.68
N ALA A 54 21.16 12.67 5.30
CA ALA A 54 22.35 13.40 5.66
C ALA A 54 23.22 12.52 6.56
N LYS A 55 24.41 12.16 6.06
CA LYS A 55 25.61 11.71 6.79
C LYS A 55 25.39 11.26 8.24
N SER A 56 25.13 9.97 8.42
CA SER A 56 25.61 9.19 9.56
C SER A 56 26.24 7.92 9.01
N ASP A 57 27.43 7.55 9.49
CA ASP A 57 28.22 6.38 9.09
C ASP A 57 27.47 5.03 9.28
N MET A 58 26.51 4.72 8.42
CA MET A 58 25.91 3.38 8.31
C MET A 58 26.17 2.83 6.92
N ASP A 59 27.43 2.42 6.67
CA ASP A 59 27.81 1.76 5.41
C ASP A 59 27.21 0.34 5.30
N THR A 60 26.50 -0.18 6.31
CA THR A 60 25.88 -1.51 6.24
C THR A 60 24.66 -1.61 7.14
N PHE A 61 23.50 -1.92 6.55
CA PHE A 61 22.27 -2.28 7.26
C PHE A 61 22.39 -3.67 7.90
N LYS A 62 22.07 -3.80 9.20
CA LYS A 62 22.06 -5.07 9.92
C LYS A 62 20.79 -5.23 10.74
N PHE A 63 20.10 -6.35 10.58
CA PHE A 63 18.94 -6.69 11.41
C PHE A 63 19.27 -6.73 12.91
N THR A 64 20.51 -7.11 13.27
CA THR A 64 20.96 -7.18 14.67
C THR A 64 21.02 -5.84 15.39
N ASP A 65 20.92 -4.72 14.67
CA ASP A 65 20.95 -3.39 15.25
C ASP A 65 19.57 -2.95 15.77
N TYR A 66 18.53 -3.77 15.55
CA TYR A 66 17.15 -3.50 15.93
C TYR A 66 16.68 -4.42 17.07
N ASP A 67 16.01 -3.82 18.03
CA ASP A 67 15.41 -4.48 19.19
C ASP A 67 14.11 -5.20 18.83
N CYS A 68 13.37 -4.63 17.87
CA CYS A 68 12.10 -5.13 17.41
C CYS A 68 12.10 -5.19 15.89
N ILE A 69 11.74 -6.33 15.32
CA ILE A 69 11.71 -6.55 13.87
C ILE A 69 10.36 -7.13 13.51
N GLY A 70 9.61 -6.41 12.70
CA GLY A 70 8.32 -6.86 12.23
C GLY A 70 8.21 -6.92 10.73
N PHE A 71 7.21 -7.66 10.28
CA PHE A 71 6.95 -7.86 8.87
C PHE A 71 5.46 -7.70 8.57
N ASP A 72 5.17 -7.19 7.39
CA ASP A 72 3.85 -7.38 6.78
C ASP A 72 3.70 -8.83 6.28
N LEU A 73 2.46 -9.27 6.08
CA LEU A 73 2.19 -10.60 5.51
C LEU A 73 2.13 -10.52 3.99
N ASP A 74 1.07 -9.88 3.49
CA ASP A 74 0.68 -9.90 2.09
C ASP A 74 1.73 -9.20 1.21
N ASN A 75 2.14 -9.89 0.14
CA ASN A 75 3.22 -9.47 -0.76
C ASN A 75 4.60 -9.26 -0.09
N THR A 76 4.76 -9.63 1.18
CA THR A 76 6.00 -9.45 1.95
C THR A 76 6.57 -10.80 2.38
N LEU A 77 6.00 -11.46 3.39
CA LEU A 77 6.36 -12.83 3.76
C LEU A 77 5.57 -13.85 2.92
N LEU A 78 4.30 -13.56 2.65
CA LEU A 78 3.44 -14.28 1.73
C LEU A 78 3.55 -13.67 0.35
N ARG A 79 3.97 -14.46 -0.65
CA ARG A 79 4.07 -14.00 -2.03
C ARG A 79 2.90 -14.51 -2.85
N TYR A 80 2.26 -13.63 -3.60
CA TYR A 80 1.22 -14.00 -4.54
C TYR A 80 1.81 -14.31 -5.92
N ASN A 81 1.13 -15.19 -6.67
CA ASN A 81 1.27 -15.23 -8.12
C ASN A 81 0.49 -14.05 -8.70
N VAL A 82 1.18 -12.92 -8.90
CA VAL A 82 0.57 -11.65 -9.29
C VAL A 82 -0.28 -11.78 -10.55
N THR A 83 0.19 -12.48 -11.59
CA THR A 83 -0.59 -12.68 -12.82
C THR A 83 -1.93 -13.37 -12.55
N ASN A 84 -1.92 -14.46 -11.79
CA ASN A 84 -3.15 -15.17 -11.47
C ASN A 84 -4.06 -14.35 -10.55
N LEU A 85 -3.47 -13.58 -9.63
CA LEU A 85 -4.18 -12.70 -8.71
C LEU A 85 -4.94 -11.61 -9.49
N VAL A 86 -4.24 -10.81 -10.30
CA VAL A 86 -4.85 -9.68 -11.02
C VAL A 86 -5.91 -10.14 -12.03
N CYS A 87 -5.72 -11.29 -12.69
CA CYS A 87 -6.74 -11.86 -13.57
C CYS A 87 -8.04 -12.16 -12.81
N MET A 88 -7.93 -12.78 -11.64
CA MET A 88 -9.07 -13.12 -10.79
C MET A 88 -9.74 -11.86 -10.24
N GLU A 89 -8.96 -10.91 -9.73
CA GLU A 89 -9.46 -9.64 -9.20
C GLU A 89 -10.20 -8.85 -10.27
N TYR A 90 -9.62 -8.71 -11.47
CA TYR A 90 -10.29 -8.02 -12.57
C TYR A 90 -11.60 -8.72 -12.96
N GLU A 91 -11.62 -10.05 -13.05
CA GLU A 91 -12.84 -10.80 -13.36
C GLU A 91 -13.95 -10.55 -12.34
N ILE A 92 -13.62 -10.51 -11.04
CA ILE A 92 -14.58 -10.22 -9.97
C ILE A 92 -15.07 -8.77 -10.08
N LEU A 93 -14.16 -7.82 -10.26
CA LEU A 93 -14.48 -6.39 -10.39
C LEU A 93 -15.38 -6.11 -11.59
N ALA A 94 -15.01 -6.61 -12.77
CA ALA A 94 -15.77 -6.45 -14.01
C ALA A 94 -17.18 -7.05 -13.88
N LYS A 95 -17.31 -8.26 -13.29
CA LYS A 95 -18.64 -8.86 -13.03
C LYS A 95 -19.47 -8.02 -12.08
N PHE A 96 -18.88 -7.45 -11.03
CA PHE A 96 -19.58 -6.55 -10.12
C PHE A 96 -20.07 -5.31 -10.85
N LEU A 97 -19.20 -4.65 -11.61
CA LEU A 97 -19.51 -3.43 -12.35
C LEU A 97 -20.62 -3.66 -13.39
N VAL A 98 -20.57 -4.76 -14.14
CA VAL A 98 -21.62 -5.07 -15.12
C VAL A 98 -22.93 -5.47 -14.44
N LYS A 99 -22.91 -6.43 -13.51
CA LYS A 99 -24.14 -7.02 -12.97
C LYS A 99 -24.83 -6.17 -11.91
N ILE A 100 -24.05 -5.46 -11.10
CA ILE A 100 -24.56 -4.70 -9.93
C ILE A 100 -24.65 -3.21 -10.24
N ARG A 101 -23.76 -2.69 -11.08
CA ARG A 101 -23.74 -1.26 -11.45
C ARG A 101 -24.24 -0.96 -12.86
N GLY A 102 -24.46 -1.99 -13.69
CA GLY A 102 -25.05 -1.83 -15.02
C GLY A 102 -24.11 -1.26 -16.07
N TYR A 103 -22.79 -1.33 -15.85
CA TYR A 103 -21.81 -0.94 -16.87
C TYR A 103 -21.82 -1.89 -18.07
N ASN A 104 -21.28 -1.40 -19.19
CA ASN A 104 -21.24 -2.11 -20.47
C ASN A 104 -20.56 -3.50 -20.37
N GLU A 105 -21.08 -4.49 -21.09
CA GLU A 105 -20.54 -5.86 -21.10
C GLU A 105 -19.12 -5.94 -21.70
N SER A 106 -18.65 -4.89 -22.38
CA SER A 106 -17.28 -4.78 -22.88
C SER A 106 -16.21 -4.96 -21.78
N LEU A 107 -16.54 -4.68 -20.52
CA LEU A 107 -15.67 -4.95 -19.37
C LEU A 107 -15.36 -6.45 -19.19
N LEU A 108 -16.24 -7.35 -19.66
CA LEU A 108 -16.08 -8.80 -19.54
C LEU A 108 -15.24 -9.41 -20.68
N LYS A 109 -14.72 -8.58 -21.60
CA LYS A 109 -13.80 -9.05 -22.65
C LYS A 109 -12.61 -9.78 -22.02
N PRO A 110 -12.19 -10.94 -22.57
CA PRO A 110 -11.01 -11.66 -22.09
C PRO A 110 -9.80 -10.75 -21.99
N LEU A 111 -9.00 -10.94 -20.94
CA LEU A 111 -7.74 -10.21 -20.76
C LEU A 111 -6.69 -10.70 -21.75
N THR A 112 -5.98 -9.75 -22.35
CA THR A 112 -4.81 -9.93 -23.21
C THR A 112 -3.52 -9.66 -22.44
N ASP A 113 -2.36 -9.97 -23.04
CA ASP A 113 -1.07 -9.64 -22.42
C ASP A 113 -0.87 -8.11 -22.29
N ASP A 114 -1.40 -7.32 -23.23
CA ASP A 114 -1.35 -5.85 -23.17
C ASP A 114 -2.21 -5.31 -22.03
N ASP A 115 -3.37 -5.92 -21.76
CA ASP A 115 -4.21 -5.59 -20.60
C ASP A 115 -3.47 -5.84 -19.29
N LEU A 116 -2.71 -6.94 -19.21
CA LEU A 116 -1.89 -7.26 -18.03
C LEU A 116 -0.73 -6.28 -17.86
N ASP A 117 -0.07 -5.86 -18.96
CA ASP A 117 0.98 -4.84 -18.91
C ASP A 117 0.43 -3.45 -18.55
N PHE A 118 -0.83 -3.15 -18.90
CA PHE A 118 -1.49 -1.89 -18.54
C PHE A 118 -1.67 -1.73 -17.03
N MET A 119 -1.96 -2.83 -16.31
CA MET A 119 -2.20 -2.82 -14.86
C MET A 119 -0.89 -2.69 -14.08
N GLN A 120 -0.39 -1.47 -13.94
CA GLN A 120 0.90 -1.16 -13.29
C GLN A 120 0.72 -0.45 -11.94
N LYS A 121 1.64 -0.73 -11.01
CA LYS A 121 1.77 0.06 -9.78
C LYS A 121 2.32 1.45 -10.07
N GLY A 122 1.91 2.42 -9.27
CA GLY A 122 2.35 3.81 -9.35
C GLY A 122 1.59 4.65 -10.39
N LEU A 123 0.49 4.13 -10.93
CA LEU A 123 -0.40 4.89 -11.80
C LEU A 123 -1.28 5.84 -10.99
N LEU A 124 -1.64 6.96 -11.60
CA LEU A 124 -2.61 7.92 -11.09
C LEU A 124 -3.83 7.95 -12.03
N LEU A 125 -5.02 7.74 -11.49
CA LEU A 125 -6.28 7.91 -12.20
C LEU A 125 -6.74 9.36 -12.02
N ASP A 126 -6.74 10.16 -13.08
CA ASP A 126 -7.41 11.46 -13.13
C ASP A 126 -8.90 11.18 -13.38
N LEU A 127 -9.67 11.19 -12.30
CA LEU A 127 -11.06 10.79 -12.27
C LEU A 127 -11.96 11.82 -12.95
N GLU A 128 -11.55 13.09 -12.97
CA GLU A 128 -12.29 14.16 -13.64
C GLU A 128 -12.18 14.02 -15.16
N ARG A 129 -10.98 13.74 -15.68
CA ARG A 129 -10.69 13.72 -17.12
C ARG A 129 -10.70 12.35 -17.79
N GLY A 130 -10.93 11.27 -17.05
CA GLY A 130 -10.94 9.92 -17.64
C GLY A 130 -9.55 9.40 -18.03
N ASN A 131 -8.48 9.93 -17.40
CA ASN A 131 -7.11 9.64 -17.81
C ASN A 131 -6.37 8.76 -16.80
N VAL A 132 -5.50 7.89 -17.32
CA VAL A 132 -4.55 7.09 -16.54
C VAL A 132 -3.15 7.64 -16.77
N LEU A 133 -2.51 8.14 -15.71
CA LEU A 133 -1.26 8.89 -15.77
C LEU A 133 -0.11 8.09 -15.16
N ARG A 134 1.06 8.18 -15.80
CA ARG A 134 2.34 7.76 -15.25
C ARG A 134 3.24 8.98 -15.10
N ILE A 135 3.60 9.30 -13.87
CA ILE A 135 4.41 10.47 -13.52
C ILE A 135 5.83 10.08 -13.10
N SER A 136 6.77 11.00 -13.27
CA SER A 136 8.10 10.91 -12.64
C SER A 136 8.10 11.50 -11.23
N PRO A 137 9.16 11.28 -10.42
CA PRO A 137 9.21 11.73 -9.03
C PRO A 137 9.04 13.25 -8.82
N ASP A 138 9.40 14.05 -9.82
CA ASP A 138 9.23 15.51 -9.87
C ASP A 138 7.81 15.97 -10.30
N GLY A 139 6.89 15.02 -10.47
CA GLY A 139 5.48 15.27 -10.81
C GLY A 139 5.22 15.50 -12.29
N ILE A 140 6.20 15.26 -13.16
CA ILE A 140 6.04 15.40 -14.61
C ILE A 140 5.32 14.18 -15.18
N ILE A 141 4.24 14.39 -15.91
CA ILE A 141 3.53 13.33 -16.65
C ILE A 141 4.41 12.84 -17.80
N ARG A 142 4.81 11.57 -17.74
CA ARG A 142 5.69 10.92 -18.73
C ARG A 142 4.90 10.12 -19.76
N ARG A 143 3.76 9.57 -19.36
CA ARG A 143 2.79 8.89 -20.23
C ARG A 143 1.39 9.12 -19.69
N ALA A 144 0.41 9.17 -20.58
CA ALA A 144 -0.99 9.20 -20.22
C ALA A 144 -1.80 8.39 -21.23
N CYS A 145 -2.85 7.73 -20.77
CA CYS A 145 -3.91 7.19 -21.60
C CYS A 145 -5.21 7.91 -21.28
N HIS A 146 -6.04 8.15 -22.29
CA HIS A 146 -7.45 8.45 -22.11
C HIS A 146 -8.24 7.17 -22.35
N GLY A 147 -8.96 6.70 -21.33
CA GLY A 147 -9.41 5.30 -21.33
C GLY A 147 -8.23 4.35 -21.57
N THR A 148 -8.36 3.42 -22.52
CA THR A 148 -7.25 2.54 -22.93
C THR A 148 -6.36 3.13 -24.03
N CYS A 149 -6.72 4.28 -24.60
CA CYS A 149 -6.00 4.91 -25.70
C CYS A 149 -4.77 5.70 -25.23
N LEU A 150 -3.58 5.31 -25.70
CA LEU A 150 -2.34 6.03 -25.39
C LEU A 150 -2.30 7.42 -26.06
N LEU A 151 -2.08 8.45 -25.26
CA LEU A 151 -1.96 9.83 -25.74
C LEU A 151 -0.53 10.13 -26.19
N ASN A 152 -0.40 10.88 -27.28
CA ASN A 152 0.87 11.45 -27.69
C ASN A 152 1.22 12.70 -26.85
N MET A 153 2.48 13.15 -26.92
CA MET A 153 2.96 14.26 -26.09
C MET A 153 2.27 15.59 -26.35
N ASP A 154 1.76 15.82 -27.56
CA ASP A 154 1.08 17.08 -27.89
C ASP A 154 -0.33 17.08 -27.28
N GLN A 155 -1.06 15.96 -27.35
CA GLN A 155 -2.32 15.75 -26.64
C GLN A 155 -2.14 15.88 -25.12
N ILE A 156 -1.07 15.32 -24.57
CA ILE A 156 -0.75 15.46 -23.14
C ILE A 156 -0.56 16.94 -22.78
N ARG A 157 0.17 17.71 -23.57
CA ARG A 157 0.42 19.14 -23.29
C ARG A 157 -0.82 20.01 -23.47
N GLU A 158 -1.72 19.61 -24.34
CA GLU A 158 -3.02 20.27 -24.52
C GLU A 158 -3.90 20.09 -23.27
N ILE A 159 -3.96 18.86 -22.74
CA ILE A 159 -4.76 18.55 -21.53
C ILE A 159 -4.08 19.03 -20.25
N TYR A 160 -2.76 18.84 -20.18
CA TYR A 160 -1.88 19.14 -19.05
C TYR A 160 -0.75 20.07 -19.49
N PRO A 161 -0.97 21.40 -19.48
CA PRO A 161 0.09 22.35 -19.75
C PRO A 161 1.33 22.07 -18.88
N GLU A 162 2.51 22.17 -19.48
CA GLU A 162 3.80 21.82 -18.84
C GLU A 162 3.94 20.34 -18.40
N GLN A 163 3.03 19.45 -18.81
CA GLN A 163 2.94 18.06 -18.35
C GLN A 163 2.76 17.96 -16.82
N LYS A 164 2.08 18.94 -16.22
CA LYS A 164 1.79 18.99 -14.79
C LYS A 164 0.33 19.32 -14.54
N SER A 165 -0.10 19.05 -13.32
CA SER A 165 -1.35 19.54 -12.76
C SER A 165 -1.23 19.69 -11.24
N GLU A 166 -2.18 20.40 -10.63
CA GLU A 166 -2.32 20.45 -9.17
C GLU A 166 -2.37 19.04 -8.55
N ILE A 167 -2.97 18.09 -9.26
CA ILE A 167 -3.05 16.67 -8.87
C ILE A 167 -1.65 16.06 -8.76
N THR A 168 -0.83 16.20 -9.80
CA THR A 168 0.50 15.59 -9.84
C THR A 168 1.45 16.26 -8.85
N ASP A 169 1.37 17.58 -8.71
CA ASP A 169 2.17 18.31 -7.72
C ASP A 169 1.78 17.92 -6.29
N THR A 170 0.48 17.83 -5.97
CA THR A 170 0.03 17.46 -4.63
C THR A 170 0.39 16.03 -4.29
N PHE A 171 0.21 15.07 -5.20
CA PHE A 171 0.61 13.68 -4.99
C PHE A 171 2.11 13.57 -4.70
N CYS A 172 2.96 14.30 -5.42
CA CYS A 172 4.41 14.29 -5.19
C CYS A 172 4.80 14.82 -3.80
N HIS A 173 4.05 15.79 -3.24
CA HIS A 173 4.34 16.34 -1.91
C HIS A 173 3.67 15.55 -0.78
N ASN A 174 2.49 14.99 -1.02
CA ASN A 174 1.72 14.24 -0.06
C ASN A 174 0.92 13.11 -0.75
N ILE A 175 1.54 11.95 -0.87
CA ILE A 175 0.94 10.73 -1.44
C ILE A 175 -0.37 10.38 -0.74
N MET A 176 -0.52 10.64 0.56
CA MET A 176 -1.74 10.30 1.32
C MET A 176 -2.92 11.21 0.99
N ALA A 177 -2.69 12.38 0.37
CA ALA A 177 -3.77 13.30 -0.02
C ALA A 177 -4.67 12.72 -1.13
N THR A 178 -4.19 11.75 -1.90
CA THR A 178 -4.99 11.05 -2.93
C THR A 178 -5.80 9.88 -2.36
N TRP A 179 -5.66 9.59 -1.07
CA TRP A 179 -6.39 8.50 -0.39
C TRP A 179 -7.50 9.02 0.50
N ASN A 180 -7.37 10.23 1.05
CA ASN A 180 -8.36 10.84 1.93
C ASN A 180 -8.53 12.33 1.65
N GLY A 181 -9.72 12.85 1.93
CA GLY A 181 -10.04 14.28 1.78
C GLY A 181 -10.44 14.68 0.35
N PRO A 182 -10.63 15.99 0.08
CA PRO A 182 -11.28 16.46 -1.15
C PRO A 182 -10.58 16.05 -2.45
N LEU A 183 -9.25 15.86 -2.42
CA LEU A 183 -8.48 15.46 -3.59
C LEU A 183 -8.73 14.00 -3.98
N SER A 184 -9.06 13.13 -3.02
CA SER A 184 -9.40 11.71 -3.31
C SER A 184 -10.66 11.52 -4.15
N GLU A 185 -11.49 12.57 -4.30
CA GLU A 185 -12.64 12.59 -5.19
C GLU A 185 -12.26 12.88 -6.66
N LYS A 186 -11.04 13.38 -6.89
CA LYS A 186 -10.55 13.82 -8.20
C LYS A 186 -9.44 12.94 -8.75
N VAL A 187 -8.65 12.33 -7.87
CA VAL A 187 -7.54 11.47 -8.25
C VAL A 187 -7.48 10.25 -7.35
N ARG A 188 -7.07 9.12 -7.95
CA ARG A 188 -6.69 7.94 -7.21
C ARG A 188 -5.30 7.46 -7.61
N SER A 189 -4.43 7.21 -6.63
CA SER A 189 -3.18 6.48 -6.87
C SER A 189 -3.36 4.99 -6.66
N LEU A 190 -2.78 4.19 -7.54
CA LEU A 190 -2.79 2.73 -7.46
C LEU A 190 -1.41 2.25 -7.04
N LEU A 191 -1.29 1.80 -5.80
CA LEU A 191 0.00 1.49 -5.18
C LEU A 191 0.15 -0.02 -4.90
N ASP A 192 -0.94 -0.78 -4.95
CA ASP A 192 -1.00 -2.19 -4.58
C ASP A 192 -1.45 -3.12 -5.71
N TYR A 193 -0.92 -4.34 -5.72
CA TYR A 193 -1.43 -5.38 -6.61
C TYR A 193 -2.94 -5.61 -6.43
N PHE A 194 -3.48 -5.33 -5.23
CA PHE A 194 -4.91 -5.39 -4.94
C PHE A 194 -5.74 -4.23 -5.54
N ASP A 195 -5.11 -3.13 -5.99
CA ASP A 195 -5.82 -1.97 -6.55
C ASP A 195 -5.48 -1.67 -8.02
N ILE A 196 -4.39 -2.21 -8.58
CA ILE A 196 -4.00 -1.95 -9.98
C ILE A 196 -5.04 -2.41 -11.00
N VAL A 197 -5.88 -3.41 -10.67
CA VAL A 197 -6.98 -3.84 -11.57
C VAL A 197 -8.01 -2.74 -11.81
N ALA A 198 -8.10 -1.77 -10.90
CA ALA A 198 -8.95 -0.60 -11.07
C ALA A 198 -8.52 0.26 -12.25
N SER A 199 -7.23 0.27 -12.64
CA SER A 199 -6.74 1.05 -13.80
C SER A 199 -7.45 0.62 -15.08
N LEU A 200 -7.43 -0.67 -15.37
CA LEU A 200 -8.03 -1.22 -16.58
C LEU A 200 -9.56 -1.17 -16.54
N ALA A 201 -10.16 -1.42 -15.37
CA ALA A 201 -11.61 -1.32 -15.21
C ALA A 201 -12.09 0.12 -15.46
N PHE A 202 -11.41 1.09 -14.85
CA PHE A 202 -11.65 2.51 -15.09
C PHE A 202 -11.47 2.88 -16.57
N ALA A 203 -10.35 2.49 -17.17
CA ALA A 203 -10.03 2.78 -18.58
C ALA A 203 -11.09 2.25 -19.55
N ARG A 204 -11.51 0.98 -19.39
CA ARG A 204 -12.54 0.37 -20.24
C ARG A 204 -13.93 0.99 -20.02
N ILE A 205 -14.23 1.50 -18.82
CA ILE A 205 -15.46 2.25 -18.59
C ILE A 205 -15.43 3.59 -19.33
N VAL A 206 -14.30 4.32 -19.27
CA VAL A 206 -14.13 5.56 -20.03
C VAL A 206 -14.36 5.31 -21.52
N ASP A 207 -13.69 4.30 -22.10
CA ASP A 207 -13.87 3.95 -23.51
C ASP A 207 -15.33 3.67 -23.87
N ALA A 208 -16.04 2.90 -23.03
CA ALA A 208 -17.44 2.55 -23.26
C ALA A 208 -18.37 3.77 -23.17
N LEU A 209 -18.15 4.66 -22.20
CA LEU A 209 -18.94 5.88 -22.04
C LEU A 209 -18.75 6.84 -23.21
N ASP A 210 -17.51 6.98 -23.70
CA ASP A 210 -17.22 7.82 -24.85
C ASP A 210 -17.82 7.26 -26.14
N GLU A 211 -17.77 5.94 -26.32
CA GLU A 211 -18.41 5.26 -27.45
C GLU A 211 -19.94 5.44 -27.42
N GLU A 212 -20.56 5.29 -26.26
CA GLU A 212 -22.01 5.47 -26.06
C GLU A 212 -22.44 6.93 -26.28
N HIS A 213 -21.61 7.91 -25.89
CA HIS A 213 -21.88 9.33 -26.08
C HIS A 213 -21.48 9.86 -27.47
N GLY A 214 -20.57 9.16 -28.16
CA GLY A 214 -19.98 9.56 -29.43
C GLY A 214 -18.93 10.68 -29.34
N SER A 215 -18.54 11.07 -28.13
CA SER A 215 -17.49 12.07 -27.85
C SER A 215 -17.02 11.98 -26.39
N PHE A 216 -15.89 12.62 -26.08
CA PHE A 216 -15.37 12.69 -24.70
C PHE A 216 -16.36 13.40 -23.79
N LEU A 217 -16.52 12.90 -22.57
CA LEU A 217 -17.34 13.54 -21.55
C LEU A 217 -16.60 14.71 -20.89
N ASP A 218 -17.34 15.75 -20.51
CA ASP A 218 -16.79 16.88 -19.75
C ASP A 218 -16.26 16.44 -18.37
N ARG A 219 -16.87 15.40 -17.79
CA ARG A 219 -16.48 14.83 -16.50
C ARG A 219 -16.89 13.36 -16.39
N TYR A 220 -16.00 12.56 -15.83
CA TYR A 220 -16.29 11.17 -15.45
C TYR A 220 -16.60 11.05 -13.96
N ASN A 221 -17.56 10.17 -13.61
CA ASN A 221 -17.90 9.86 -12.22
C ASN A 221 -17.94 8.34 -12.01
N ILE A 222 -16.79 7.70 -12.21
CA ILE A 222 -16.65 6.24 -12.26
C ILE A 222 -16.15 5.67 -10.92
N TRP A 223 -15.31 6.43 -10.22
CA TRP A 223 -14.57 5.94 -9.06
C TRP A 223 -15.43 5.42 -7.92
N PRO A 224 -16.57 6.05 -7.53
CA PRO A 224 -17.41 5.52 -6.46
C PRO A 224 -17.87 4.07 -6.71
N ASP A 225 -18.15 3.72 -7.96
CA ASP A 225 -18.59 2.36 -8.33
C ASP A 225 -17.43 1.37 -8.39
N VAL A 226 -16.29 1.79 -8.92
CA VAL A 226 -15.07 0.97 -8.91
C VAL A 226 -14.63 0.69 -7.48
N LEU A 227 -14.65 1.71 -6.61
CA LEU A 227 -14.35 1.58 -5.19
C LEU A 227 -15.34 0.64 -4.49
N ALA A 228 -16.64 0.75 -4.78
CA ALA A 228 -17.63 -0.19 -4.25
C ALA A 228 -17.37 -1.64 -4.69
N GLY A 229 -16.90 -1.84 -5.93
CA GLY A 229 -16.50 -3.16 -6.43
C GLY A 229 -15.25 -3.70 -5.74
N LEU A 230 -14.25 -2.86 -5.48
CA LEU A 230 -13.07 -3.24 -4.69
C LEU A 230 -13.46 -3.59 -3.25
N ILE A 231 -14.30 -2.77 -2.59
CA ILE A 231 -14.80 -3.06 -1.24
C ILE A 231 -15.54 -4.39 -1.21
N TYR A 232 -16.43 -4.65 -2.17
CA TYR A 232 -17.10 -5.93 -2.31
C TYR A 232 -16.10 -7.09 -2.46
N MET A 233 -15.10 -6.94 -3.34
CA MET A 233 -14.10 -7.97 -3.61
C MET A 233 -13.36 -8.43 -2.35
N PHE A 234 -13.00 -7.48 -1.48
CA PHE A 234 -12.21 -7.71 -0.27
C PHE A 234 -13.03 -7.69 1.04
N SER A 235 -14.37 -7.68 0.96
CA SER A 235 -15.22 -7.71 2.16
C SER A 235 -14.90 -8.92 3.05
N ARG A 236 -14.62 -8.69 4.33
CA ARG A 236 -14.08 -9.71 5.23
C ARG A 236 -15.00 -10.92 5.41
N GLU A 237 -16.31 -10.68 5.39
CA GLU A 237 -17.37 -11.69 5.52
C GLU A 237 -17.33 -12.72 4.38
N HIS A 238 -16.68 -12.37 3.27
CA HIS A 238 -16.51 -13.26 2.13
C HIS A 238 -15.53 -14.41 2.40
N PHE A 239 -14.64 -14.32 3.39
CA PHE A 239 -13.75 -15.45 3.70
C PHE A 239 -14.52 -16.66 4.22
N GLN A 240 -15.44 -16.45 5.16
CA GLN A 240 -16.27 -17.51 5.73
C GLN A 240 -17.25 -18.08 4.69
N SER A 241 -17.93 -17.20 3.95
CA SER A 241 -18.87 -17.58 2.89
C SER A 241 -18.19 -18.07 1.60
N SER A 242 -16.86 -18.02 1.52
CA SER A 242 -16.08 -18.41 0.33
C SER A 242 -16.50 -17.68 -0.95
N ASN A 243 -16.79 -16.39 -0.79
CA ASN A 243 -17.10 -15.42 -1.84
C ASN A 243 -15.89 -14.53 -2.14
N GLY A 244 -16.06 -13.56 -3.05
CA GLY A 244 -15.00 -12.62 -3.43
C GLY A 244 -13.70 -13.33 -3.84
N ILE A 245 -12.55 -12.70 -3.56
CA ILE A 245 -11.25 -13.32 -3.83
C ILE A 245 -10.98 -14.54 -2.93
N PHE A 246 -11.49 -14.52 -1.71
CA PHE A 246 -11.21 -15.52 -0.70
C PHE A 246 -11.68 -16.91 -1.11
N GLY A 247 -12.85 -17.02 -1.72
CA GLY A 247 -13.37 -18.28 -2.24
C GLY A 247 -12.46 -18.95 -3.27
N HIS A 248 -11.92 -18.15 -4.19
CA HIS A 248 -11.00 -18.65 -5.21
C HIS A 248 -9.68 -19.11 -4.60
N ILE A 249 -9.12 -18.32 -3.68
CA ILE A 249 -7.86 -18.63 -3.00
C ILE A 249 -8.00 -19.88 -2.11
N LYS A 250 -9.10 -20.02 -1.36
CA LYS A 250 -9.36 -21.21 -0.54
C LYS A 250 -9.48 -22.49 -1.38
N ARG A 251 -10.14 -22.41 -2.54
CA ARG A 251 -10.34 -23.57 -3.42
C ARG A 251 -9.07 -24.04 -4.11
N ASN A 252 -8.14 -23.13 -4.41
CA ASN A 252 -6.90 -23.46 -5.11
C ASN A 252 -5.76 -22.53 -4.67
N PRO A 253 -5.24 -22.71 -3.45
CA PRO A 253 -4.23 -21.81 -2.89
C PRO A 253 -2.93 -21.83 -3.70
N GLU A 254 -2.52 -22.98 -4.25
CA GLU A 254 -1.29 -23.11 -5.05
C GLU A 254 -1.28 -22.31 -6.36
N LYS A 255 -2.46 -22.01 -6.91
CA LYS A 255 -2.59 -21.15 -8.09
C LYS A 255 -2.25 -19.70 -7.75
N TYR A 256 -2.61 -19.23 -6.55
CA TYR A 256 -2.52 -17.81 -6.18
C TYR A 256 -1.41 -17.50 -5.17
N LEU A 257 -1.01 -18.44 -4.33
CA LEU A 257 -0.07 -18.28 -3.24
C LEU A 257 1.23 -19.04 -3.53
N ARG A 258 2.35 -18.46 -3.13
CA ARG A 258 3.67 -19.10 -3.17
C ARG A 258 4.12 -19.39 -1.75
N LYS A 259 4.58 -20.63 -1.53
CA LYS A 259 5.20 -21.00 -0.25
C LYS A 259 6.47 -20.18 0.00
N CYS A 260 6.67 -19.82 1.26
CA CYS A 260 7.90 -19.18 1.69
C CYS A 260 9.05 -20.18 1.65
N SER A 261 10.27 -19.70 1.41
CA SER A 261 11.43 -20.58 1.37
C SER A 261 11.78 -21.06 2.79
N LEU A 262 12.25 -22.30 2.92
CA LEU A 262 12.73 -22.82 4.20
C LEU A 262 13.85 -21.95 4.78
N ASN A 263 14.72 -21.38 3.93
CA ASN A 263 15.77 -20.46 4.35
C ASN A 263 15.21 -19.21 5.02
N THR A 264 14.12 -18.63 4.48
CA THR A 264 13.44 -17.47 5.07
C THR A 264 12.81 -17.82 6.41
N ILE A 265 12.14 -18.98 6.50
CA ILE A 265 11.52 -19.45 7.75
C ILE A 265 12.60 -19.69 8.81
N SER A 266 13.69 -20.37 8.47
CA SER A 266 14.83 -20.58 9.37
C SER A 266 15.45 -19.25 9.82
N TRP A 267 15.58 -18.28 8.92
CA TRP A 267 16.08 -16.95 9.24
C TRP A 267 15.16 -16.19 10.20
N LEU A 268 13.84 -16.24 10.02
CA LEU A 268 12.87 -15.66 10.99
C LEU A 268 13.05 -16.26 12.38
N LYS A 269 13.25 -17.59 12.47
CA LYS A 269 13.56 -18.27 13.75
C LYS A 269 14.85 -17.78 14.37
N GLU A 270 15.91 -17.54 13.58
CA GLU A 270 17.16 -16.98 14.10
C GLU A 270 17.02 -15.52 14.55
N ILE A 271 16.17 -14.73 13.89
CA ILE A 271 15.87 -13.36 14.31
C ILE A 271 15.13 -13.34 15.65
N LYS A 272 14.08 -14.16 15.82
CA LYS A 272 13.30 -14.22 17.07
C LYS A 272 14.17 -14.54 18.30
N LYS A 273 15.28 -15.26 18.12
CA LYS A 273 16.25 -15.52 19.21
C LYS A 273 16.99 -14.27 19.70
N LYS A 274 17.05 -13.20 18.90
CA LYS A 274 17.89 -12.02 19.14
C LYS A 274 17.09 -10.73 19.34
N SER A 275 15.89 -10.65 18.77
CA SER A 275 15.06 -9.45 18.72
C SER A 275 13.60 -9.84 18.92
N ALA A 276 12.81 -8.93 19.50
CA ALA A 276 11.36 -9.10 19.53
C ALA A 276 10.82 -9.09 18.11
N THR A 277 9.96 -10.04 17.78
CA THR A 277 9.43 -10.24 16.43
C THR A 277 7.93 -10.00 16.39
N PHE A 278 7.43 -9.41 15.31
CA PHE A 278 5.99 -9.21 15.17
C PHE A 278 5.51 -9.36 13.73
N LEU A 279 4.29 -9.85 13.57
CA LEU A 279 3.58 -9.79 12.29
C LEU A 279 2.54 -8.65 12.39
N LEU A 280 2.53 -7.75 11.42
CA LEU A 280 1.59 -6.63 11.37
C LEU A 280 0.98 -6.54 9.97
N THR A 281 -0.26 -7.00 9.83
CA THR A 281 -0.94 -7.13 8.54
C THR A 281 -2.29 -6.41 8.51
N GLY A 282 -2.69 -5.96 7.31
CA GLY A 282 -4.03 -5.43 7.06
C GLY A 282 -5.10 -6.51 6.91
N SER A 283 -4.71 -7.78 6.80
CA SER A 283 -5.62 -8.91 6.61
C SER A 283 -6.29 -9.36 7.92
N ASN A 284 -7.52 -9.87 7.81
CA ASN A 284 -8.27 -10.41 8.96
C ASN A 284 -7.66 -11.72 9.47
N ALA A 285 -7.86 -12.00 10.77
CA ALA A 285 -7.21 -13.10 11.47
C ALA A 285 -7.47 -14.49 10.86
N ASP A 286 -8.68 -14.76 10.39
CA ASP A 286 -9.06 -16.01 9.73
C ASP A 286 -8.30 -16.22 8.40
N TYR A 287 -8.22 -15.17 7.57
CA TYR A 287 -7.47 -15.18 6.32
C TYR A 287 -5.96 -15.25 6.57
N VAL A 288 -5.45 -14.54 7.58
CA VAL A 288 -4.05 -14.61 8.01
C VAL A 288 -3.70 -16.03 8.42
N ASN A 289 -4.51 -16.66 9.27
CA ASN A 289 -4.26 -18.03 9.70
C ASN A 289 -4.22 -18.99 8.49
N PHE A 290 -5.18 -18.90 7.58
CA PHE A 290 -5.20 -19.75 6.37
C PHE A 290 -3.96 -19.55 5.48
N THR A 291 -3.63 -18.29 5.15
CA THR A 291 -2.56 -17.99 4.21
C THR A 291 -1.16 -18.16 4.81
N ALA A 292 -0.98 -17.81 6.08
CA ALA A 292 0.27 -17.99 6.79
C ALA A 292 0.54 -19.48 7.05
N SER A 293 -0.46 -20.29 7.44
CA SER A 293 -0.28 -21.75 7.55
C SER A 293 0.16 -22.36 6.21
N TYR A 294 -0.45 -21.92 5.11
CA TYR A 294 -0.07 -22.39 3.78
C TYR A 294 1.37 -22.02 3.41
N ALA A 295 1.78 -20.77 3.66
CA ALA A 295 3.05 -20.24 3.16
C ALA A 295 4.25 -20.44 4.09
N LEU A 296 4.04 -20.34 5.41
CA LEU A 296 5.07 -20.40 6.44
C LEU A 296 5.05 -21.73 7.22
N GLY A 297 3.98 -22.53 7.09
CA GLY A 297 3.77 -23.80 7.78
C GLY A 297 2.80 -23.69 8.95
N GLU A 298 2.30 -24.83 9.45
CA GLU A 298 1.26 -24.86 10.50
C GLU A 298 1.65 -24.12 11.79
N ASP A 299 2.94 -24.16 12.16
CA ASP A 299 3.48 -23.49 13.35
C ASP A 299 3.98 -22.06 13.04
N TRP A 300 3.37 -21.37 12.08
CA TRP A 300 3.83 -20.04 11.66
C TRP A 300 3.78 -18.99 12.78
N GLN A 301 2.83 -19.10 13.71
CA GLN A 301 2.68 -18.14 14.80
C GLN A 301 3.91 -18.13 15.71
N SER A 302 4.58 -19.28 15.88
CA SER A 302 5.80 -19.38 16.69
C SER A 302 6.97 -18.56 16.15
N LEU A 303 6.89 -18.09 14.89
CA LEU A 303 7.88 -17.21 14.27
C LEU A 303 7.84 -15.77 14.80
N PHE A 304 6.78 -15.38 15.52
CA PHE A 304 6.57 -14.01 16.00
C PHE A 304 6.29 -13.99 17.50
N ASP A 305 6.73 -12.96 18.21
CA ASP A 305 6.37 -12.73 19.62
C ASP A 305 4.96 -12.15 19.77
N ILE A 306 4.40 -11.54 18.72
CA ILE A 306 3.02 -11.03 18.70
C ILE A 306 2.52 -10.93 17.25
N VAL A 307 1.24 -11.22 17.04
CA VAL A 307 0.59 -11.09 15.74
C VAL A 307 -0.52 -10.04 15.81
N ILE A 308 -0.49 -9.09 14.89
CA ILE A 308 -1.49 -8.02 14.76
C ILE A 308 -2.14 -8.12 13.38
N CYS A 309 -3.38 -8.55 13.38
CA CYS A 309 -4.25 -8.65 12.21
C CYS A 309 -5.08 -7.37 12.06
N PHE A 310 -5.64 -7.17 10.86
CA PHE A 310 -6.53 -6.04 10.53
C PHE A 310 -6.04 -4.69 11.10
N ALA A 311 -4.74 -4.42 10.99
CA ALA A 311 -4.10 -3.28 11.61
C ALA A 311 -4.64 -1.92 11.10
N ARG A 312 -5.34 -1.92 9.96
CA ARG A 312 -5.89 -0.72 9.30
C ARG A 312 -4.83 0.37 9.09
N LYS A 313 -3.72 -0.03 8.46
CA LYS A 313 -2.58 0.85 8.12
C LYS A 313 -3.02 1.89 7.07
N PRO A 314 -2.51 3.14 7.09
CA PRO A 314 -1.46 3.66 7.98
C PRO A 314 -1.97 4.07 9.36
N GLY A 315 -3.29 4.02 9.60
CA GLY A 315 -3.92 4.47 10.84
C GLY A 315 -3.32 3.85 12.11
N PHE A 316 -2.83 2.62 12.05
CA PHE A 316 -2.09 1.97 13.14
C PHE A 316 -0.92 2.81 13.70
N PHE A 317 -0.19 3.50 12.82
CA PHE A 317 1.03 4.24 13.19
C PHE A 317 0.76 5.67 13.64
N ILE A 318 -0.43 6.22 13.34
CA ILE A 318 -0.74 7.65 13.51
C ILE A 318 -1.98 7.92 14.36
N THR A 319 -2.73 6.87 14.75
CA THR A 319 -3.91 6.97 15.61
C THR A 319 -3.79 6.01 16.78
N ASN A 320 -4.61 6.19 17.82
CA ASN A 320 -4.62 5.35 19.03
C ASN A 320 -5.91 4.52 19.11
N ARG A 321 -6.15 3.66 18.11
CA ARG A 321 -7.26 2.69 18.19
C ARG A 321 -6.90 1.58 19.18
N PRO A 322 -7.86 1.09 19.99
CA PRO A 322 -7.60 0.00 20.91
C PRO A 322 -7.28 -1.30 20.15
N PHE A 323 -6.48 -2.16 20.77
CA PHE A 323 -6.38 -3.56 20.35
C PHE A 323 -7.67 -4.30 20.71
N LEU A 324 -8.08 -5.21 19.83
CA LEU A 324 -9.21 -6.11 20.06
C LEU A 324 -8.72 -7.56 20.17
N ASP A 325 -9.36 -8.31 21.06
CA ASP A 325 -9.06 -9.73 21.25
C ASP A 325 -9.47 -10.54 20.02
N VAL A 326 -8.64 -11.54 19.68
CA VAL A 326 -8.94 -12.53 18.64
C VAL A 326 -9.14 -13.89 19.30
N VAL A 327 -10.30 -14.51 19.05
CA VAL A 327 -10.64 -15.84 19.57
C VAL A 327 -11.01 -16.74 18.41
N ASN A 328 -10.38 -17.91 18.31
CA ASN A 328 -10.58 -18.85 17.20
C ASN A 328 -10.33 -18.25 15.80
N ASN A 329 -9.39 -17.31 15.70
CA ASN A 329 -9.09 -16.51 14.50
C ASN A 329 -10.20 -15.52 14.08
N ASP A 330 -11.16 -15.25 14.95
CA ASP A 330 -12.17 -14.21 14.74
C ASP A 330 -11.89 -13.02 15.65
N GLU A 331 -11.94 -11.81 15.08
CA GLU A 331 -11.93 -10.56 15.85
C GLU A 331 -13.19 -10.49 16.72
N THR A 332 -13.03 -10.07 17.97
CA THR A 332 -14.12 -9.81 18.90
C THR A 332 -14.33 -8.31 19.11
N ASP A 333 -15.46 -7.91 19.67
CA ASP A 333 -15.71 -6.53 20.10
C ASP A 333 -15.07 -6.19 21.47
N THR A 334 -14.26 -7.10 22.03
CA THR A 334 -13.64 -6.92 23.35
C THR A 334 -12.29 -6.24 23.18
N ALA A 335 -12.14 -5.07 23.83
CA ALA A 335 -10.85 -4.39 23.89
C ALA A 335 -9.85 -5.17 24.77
N SER A 336 -8.68 -5.45 24.21
CA SER A 336 -7.60 -6.15 24.89
C SER A 336 -7.11 -5.33 26.08
N GLN A 337 -6.98 -5.97 27.24
CA GLN A 337 -6.52 -5.31 28.47
C GLN A 337 -5.00 -5.25 28.57
N ASP A 338 -4.31 -6.28 28.06
CA ASP A 338 -2.85 -6.35 28.03
C ASP A 338 -2.40 -7.22 26.87
N LEU A 339 -1.38 -6.74 26.16
CA LEU A 339 -0.74 -7.49 25.08
C LEU A 339 0.25 -8.50 25.67
N LYS A 340 0.18 -9.73 25.19
CA LYS A 340 1.00 -10.85 25.65
C LYS A 340 1.80 -11.47 24.52
N ARG A 341 2.90 -12.11 24.89
CA ARG A 341 3.72 -12.87 23.96
C ARG A 341 2.93 -14.05 23.41
N ASP A 342 3.23 -14.38 22.15
CA ASP A 342 2.71 -15.53 21.41
C ASP A 342 1.17 -15.51 21.27
N GLU A 343 0.54 -14.33 21.37
CA GLU A 343 -0.89 -14.10 21.14
C GLU A 343 -1.14 -13.30 19.85
N MET A 344 -2.39 -13.38 19.37
CA MET A 344 -2.89 -12.69 18.20
C MET A 344 -3.94 -11.65 18.61
N TYR A 345 -3.86 -10.47 18.01
CA TYR A 345 -4.79 -9.37 18.23
C TYR A 345 -5.25 -8.78 16.90
N SER A 346 -6.30 -7.97 16.95
CA SER A 346 -6.82 -7.21 15.82
C SER A 346 -6.73 -5.71 16.07
N GLN A 347 -6.59 -4.94 15.00
CA GLN A 347 -6.49 -3.47 15.02
C GLN A 347 -5.32 -2.97 15.89
N GLY A 348 -5.59 -2.11 16.89
CA GLY A 348 -4.57 -1.53 17.74
C GLY A 348 -3.86 -0.30 17.20
N ASN A 349 -2.76 0.03 17.88
CA ASN A 349 -1.91 1.17 17.57
C ASN A 349 -0.43 0.93 17.90
N TRP A 350 0.43 1.74 17.29
CA TRP A 350 1.88 1.64 17.46
C TRP A 350 2.36 1.96 18.88
N ASN A 351 1.70 2.88 19.60
CA ASN A 351 2.14 3.29 20.94
C ASN A 351 2.01 2.16 21.95
N GLU A 352 0.84 1.52 22.02
CA GLU A 352 0.61 0.35 22.87
C GLU A 352 1.52 -0.84 22.49
N LEU A 353 1.82 -1.01 21.19
CA LEU A 353 2.78 -2.02 20.74
C LEU A 353 4.22 -1.71 21.19
N LEU A 354 4.63 -0.44 21.21
CA LEU A 354 5.92 -0.02 21.77
C LEU A 354 5.99 -0.26 23.28
N GLU A 355 4.90 -0.01 24.02
CA GLU A 355 4.83 -0.33 25.44
C GLU A 355 4.97 -1.84 25.70
N PHE A 356 4.31 -2.66 24.88
CA PHE A 356 4.51 -4.11 24.90
C PHE A 356 5.98 -4.48 24.67
N PHE A 357 6.62 -3.91 23.64
CA PHE A 357 8.05 -4.15 23.40
C PHE A 357 8.93 -3.67 24.56
N ALA A 358 8.58 -2.58 25.23
CA ALA A 358 9.30 -2.13 26.42
C ALA A 358 9.26 -3.17 27.54
N ARG A 359 8.07 -3.72 27.80
CA ARG A 359 7.89 -4.78 28.81
C ARG A 359 8.70 -6.02 28.46
N ILE A 360 8.66 -6.48 27.22
CA ILE A 360 9.24 -7.78 26.86
C ILE A 360 10.75 -7.73 26.55
N THR A 361 11.30 -6.56 26.23
CA THR A 361 12.74 -6.37 25.97
C THR A 361 13.48 -5.75 27.16
N GLY A 362 12.78 -5.11 28.09
CA GLY A 362 13.38 -4.34 29.19
C GLY A 362 14.07 -3.04 28.74
N LYS A 363 13.82 -2.57 27.52
CA LYS A 363 14.38 -1.34 26.95
C LYS A 363 13.29 -0.29 26.80
N THR A 364 13.61 1.00 27.00
CA THR A 364 12.65 2.11 26.90
C THR A 364 12.76 2.93 25.61
N ASN A 365 13.80 2.72 24.80
CA ASN A 365 14.01 3.40 23.53
C ASN A 365 14.39 2.36 22.46
N GLN A 366 13.40 1.61 21.98
CA GLN A 366 13.63 0.48 21.09
C GLN A 366 13.91 0.97 19.66
N GLN A 367 14.93 0.38 19.05
CA GLN A 367 15.13 0.47 17.61
C GLN A 367 14.19 -0.52 16.92
N CYS A 368 13.15 -0.03 16.25
CA CYS A 368 12.18 -0.87 15.56
C CYS A 368 12.38 -0.84 14.04
N LEU A 369 12.38 -2.02 13.43
CA LEU A 369 12.38 -2.21 11.99
C LEU A 369 11.06 -2.85 11.56
N TYR A 370 10.44 -2.31 10.52
CA TYR A 370 9.26 -2.91 9.90
C TYR A 370 9.50 -3.13 8.41
N GLY A 371 9.52 -4.40 8.00
CA GLY A 371 9.65 -4.81 6.60
C GLY A 371 8.29 -4.92 5.94
N LEU A 372 8.08 -4.16 4.86
CA LEU A 372 6.85 -4.16 4.08
C LEU A 372 7.18 -3.99 2.60
N SER A 373 6.38 -4.61 1.73
CA SER A 373 6.56 -4.49 0.28
C SER A 373 6.00 -3.20 -0.30
N GLN A 374 5.20 -2.45 0.46
CA GLN A 374 4.43 -1.30 -0.02
C GLN A 374 4.16 -0.29 1.09
N LEU A 375 3.96 0.98 0.74
CA LEU A 375 3.34 1.96 1.64
C LEU A 375 1.87 1.56 1.82
N SER A 376 1.59 0.65 2.76
CA SER A 376 0.27 0.05 2.90
C SER A 376 -0.77 1.09 3.36
N SER A 377 -1.84 1.23 2.58
CA SER A 377 -3.08 1.89 2.97
C SER A 377 -4.27 0.96 2.77
N ASN A 378 -4.53 0.11 3.76
CA ASN A 378 -5.78 -0.64 3.84
C ASN A 378 -6.66 0.10 4.86
N ASN A 379 -7.59 0.90 4.33
CA ASN A 379 -8.72 1.45 5.09
C ASN A 379 -9.82 0.41 5.19
#